data_AF-A0AA44CJX8-F1
#
_entry.id   AF-A0AA44CJX8-F1
#
_cell.length_a   1.000
_cell.length_b   1.000
_cell.length_c   1.000
_cell.angle_alpha   90.00
_cell.angle_beta   90.00
_cell.angle_gamma   90.00
#
_symmetry.space_group_name_H-M   'P 1'
#
loop_
_entity.id
_entity.type
_entity.pdbx_description
1 polymer ?
#
loop_
_entity_poly.entity_id
_entity_poly.type
_entity_poly.pdbx_seq_one_letter_code
_entity_poly.pdbx_strand_id
1 'polypeptide(L)' 'MTYASLIRLPEVLKRTGFSRPWIYKLLKEKRFPPPIKIGGRAIAFVESEVNDWIEQQIANSRENKK' A
#
# COMPACT_ATOMS: atom_id res chain seq x y z
N MET A 1 13.43 -1.47 -19.31
CA MET A 1 12.01 -1.13 -19.13
C MET A 1 11.49 -1.84 -17.88
N THR A 2 11.19 -1.13 -16.81
CA THR A 2 10.35 -1.67 -15.75
C THR A 2 8.90 -1.48 -16.16
N TYR A 3 8.10 -2.53 -16.10
CA TYR A 3 6.66 -2.44 -16.39
C TYR A 3 5.93 -2.09 -15.10
N ALA A 4 4.98 -1.16 -15.19
CA ALA A 4 4.10 -0.88 -14.06
C ALA A 4 3.18 -2.09 -13.82
N SER A 5 3.17 -2.58 -12.58
CA SER A 5 2.36 -3.72 -12.15
C SER A 5 1.31 -3.28 -11.13
N LEU A 6 0.16 -3.96 -11.14
CA LEU A 6 -0.94 -3.72 -10.22
C LEU A 6 -1.14 -4.92 -9.30
N ILE A 7 -1.19 -4.68 -8.00
CA ILE A 7 -1.43 -5.70 -6.99
C ILE A 7 -2.83 -5.55 -6.37
N ARG A 8 -3.48 -6.67 -6.09
CA ARG A 8 -4.81 -6.71 -5.48
C ARG A 8 -4.72 -6.54 -3.97
N LEU A 9 -5.82 -6.14 -3.34
CA LEU A 9 -5.87 -5.95 -1.89
C LEU A 9 -5.33 -7.13 -1.06
N PRO A 10 -5.61 -8.42 -1.37
CA PRO A 10 -5.01 -9.53 -0.61
C PRO A 10 -3.48 -9.53 -0.58
N GLU A 11 -2.84 -9.17 -1.70
CA GLU A 11 -1.38 -9.06 -1.78
C GLU A 11 -0.87 -7.86 -0.97
N VAL A 12 -1.58 -6.73 -1.03
CA VAL A 12 -1.26 -5.56 -0.20
C VAL A 12 -1.31 -5.89 1.29
N LEU A 13 -2.33 -6.63 1.74
CA LEU A 13 -2.44 -7.07 3.14
C LEU A 13 -1.27 -7.98 3.53
N LYS A 14 -0.89 -8.90 2.64
CA LYS A 14 0.25 -9.79 2.85
C LYS A 14 1.58 -9.02 2.97
N ARG A 15 1.82 -8.04 2.09
CA ARG A 15 3.06 -7.26 2.07
C ARG A 15 3.19 -6.29 3.25
N THR A 16 2.09 -5.66 3.62
CA THR A 16 2.09 -4.63 4.67
C THR A 16 1.88 -5.21 6.08
N GLY A 17 1.40 -6.45 6.19
CA GLY A 17 1.06 -7.08 7.47
C GLY A 17 -0.19 -6.51 8.15
N PHE A 18 -0.87 -5.54 7.52
CA PHE A 18 -2.07 -4.93 8.09
C PHE A 18 -3.34 -5.72 7.81
N SER A 19 -4.29 -5.60 8.73
CA SER A 19 -5.65 -6.08 8.52
C SER A 19 -6.39 -5.18 7.53
N ARG A 20 -7.40 -5.76 6.88
CA ARG A 20 -8.21 -5.04 5.90
C ARG A 20 -8.86 -3.75 6.44
N PRO A 21 -9.46 -3.73 7.65
CA PRO A 21 -10.00 -2.51 8.23
C PRO A 21 -8.94 -1.43 8.43
N TRP A 22 -7.70 -1.82 8.76
CA TRP A 22 -6.61 -0.87 8.97
C TRP A 22 -6.17 -0.20 7.66
N ILE A 23 -6.04 -0.96 6.57
CA ILE A 23 -5.79 -0.37 5.24
C ILE A 23 -6.88 0.64 4.88
N TYR A 24 -8.16 0.31 5.08
CA TYR A 24 -9.24 1.26 4.81
C TYR A 24 -9.18 2.51 5.72
N LYS A 25 -8.76 2.36 6.98
CA LYS A 25 -8.50 3.50 7.87
C LYS A 25 -7.39 4.39 7.33
N LEU A 26 -6.25 3.81 6.94
CA LEU A 26 -5.14 4.58 6.36
C LEU A 26 -5.53 5.27 5.04
N LEU A 27 -6.34 4.62 4.21
CA LEU A 27 -6.90 5.21 2.99
C LEU A 27 -7.79 6.42 3.31
N LYS A 28 -8.66 6.31 4.33
CA LYS A 28 -9.49 7.43 4.80
C LYS A 28 -8.63 8.59 5.33
N GLU A 29 -7.54 8.26 6.03
CA GLU A 29 -6.58 9.23 6.57
C GLU A 29 -5.62 9.78 5.49
N LYS A 30 -5.69 9.31 4.23
CA LYS A 30 -4.74 9.64 3.15
C LYS A 30 -3.28 9.32 3.49
N ARG A 31 -3.07 8.29 4.31
CA ARG A 31 -1.76 7.81 4.79
C ARG A 31 -1.28 6.54 4.09
N PHE A 32 -1.96 6.12 3.03
CA PHE A 32 -1.65 4.92 2.24
C PHE A 32 -1.88 5.20 0.76
N PRO A 33 -1.13 4.56 -0.16
CA PRO A 33 -1.33 4.72 -1.60
C PRO A 33 -2.79 4.52 -2.03
N PRO A 34 -3.34 5.43 -2.87
CA PRO A 34 -4.73 5.34 -3.28
C PRO A 34 -4.96 4.13 -4.22
N PRO A 35 -6.08 3.42 -4.10
CA PRO A 35 -6.40 2.33 -5.01
C PRO A 35 -6.86 2.85 -6.37
N ILE A 36 -6.54 2.07 -7.41
CA ILE A 36 -7.06 2.21 -8.77
C ILE A 36 -8.27 1.29 -8.94
N LYS A 37 -9.36 1.82 -9.50
CA LYS A 37 -10.51 1.02 -9.93
C LYS A 37 -10.15 0.30 -11.24
N ILE A 38 -10.17 -1.02 -11.23
CA ILE A 38 -9.89 -1.85 -12.42
C ILE A 38 -11.12 -2.65 -12.90
N GLY A 39 -12.29 -2.35 -12.35
CA GLY A 39 -13.58 -2.92 -12.72
C GLY A 39 -14.68 -2.50 -11.74
N GLY A 40 -15.92 -2.94 -11.96
CA GLY A 40 -17.09 -2.41 -11.26
C GLY A 40 -17.02 -2.45 -9.72
N ARG A 41 -16.46 -3.53 -9.15
CA ARG A 41 -16.20 -3.66 -7.69
C ARG A 41 -14.73 -3.93 -7.37
N ALA A 42 -13.87 -3.87 -8.39
CA ALA A 42 -12.53 -4.42 -8.35
C ALA A 42 -11.52 -3.27 -8.17
N ILE A 43 -10.73 -3.32 -7.10
CA ILE A 43 -9.65 -2.35 -6.84
C ILE A 43 -8.27 -3.02 -6.85
N ALA A 44 -7.26 -2.29 -7.31
CA ALA A 44 -5.86 -2.67 -7.26
C ALA A 44 -5.02 -1.46 -6.81
N PHE A 45 -3.75 -1.68 -6.55
CA PHE A 45 -2.79 -0.67 -6.14
C PHE A 45 -1.57 -0.75 -7.05
N VAL A 46 -0.93 0.39 -7.32
CA VAL A 46 0.33 0.40 -8.05
C VAL A 46 1.38 -0.26 -7.16
N GLU A 47 2.05 -1.28 -7.69
CA GLU A 47 3.02 -2.06 -6.93
C GLU A 47 4.16 -1.19 -6.38
N SER A 48 4.68 -0.27 -7.21
CA SER A 48 5.76 0.62 -6.82
C SER A 48 5.37 1.59 -5.69
N GLU A 49 4.13 2.10 -5.69
CA GLU A 49 3.66 2.99 -4.61
C GLU A 49 3.53 2.25 -3.28
N VAL A 50 3.07 0.98 -3.31
CA VAL A 50 3.00 0.15 -2.10
C VAL A 50 4.39 -0.19 -1.58
N ASN A 51 5.34 -0.50 -2.47
CA ASN A 51 6.72 -0.77 -2.08
C ASN A 51 7.38 0.48 -1.46
N ASP A 52 7.25 1.65 -2.11
CA ASP A 52 7.76 2.92 -1.58
C ASP A 52 7.19 3.24 -0.19
N TRP A 53 5.87 3.04 -0.02
CA TRP A 53 5.24 3.22 1.28
C TRP A 53 5.82 2.30 2.36
N ILE A 54 6.10 1.04 2.05
CA ILE A 54 6.74 0.10 2.97
C ILE A 54 8.14 0.58 3.34
N GLU A 55 8.94 1.02 2.36
CA GLU A 55 10.28 1.56 2.60
C GLU A 55 10.23 2.80 3.50
N GLN A 56 9.26 3.70 3.30
CA GLN A 56 9.03 4.84 4.18
C GLN A 56 8.68 4.40 5.62
N GLN A 57 7.85 3.38 5.81
CA GLN A 57 7.56 2.86 7.16
C GLN A 57 8.81 2.29 7.83
N ILE A 58 9.65 1.57 7.08
CA ILE A 58 10.91 1.02 7.58
C ILE A 58 11.87 2.16 7.96
N ALA A 59 12.01 3.18 7.12
CA ALA A 59 12.85 4.35 7.38
C ALA A 59 12.37 5.09 8.64
N ASN A 60 11.09 5.44 8.71
CA ASN A 60 10.49 6.12 9.86
C ASN A 60 10.69 5.35 11.18
N SER A 61 10.61 4.01 11.14
CA SER A 61 10.83 3.16 12.32
C SER A 61 12.29 3.12 12.78
N ARG A 62 13.25 3.35 11.88
CA ARG A 62 14.69 3.33 12.16
C ARG A 62 15.23 4.72 12.49
N GLU A 63 14.66 5.77 11.91
CA GLU A 63 15.05 7.16 12.19
C GLU A 63 14.59 7.63 13.57
N ASN A 64 13.44 7.15 14.08
CA ASN A 64 12.99 7.42 15.46
C ASN A 64 13.85 6.73 16.56
N LYS A 65 14.98 6.10 16.21
CA LYS A 65 15.94 5.52 17.16
C LYS A 65 17.22 6.35 17.36
N LYS A 66 17.29 7.55 16.77
CA LYS A 66 18.34 8.55 17.06
C LYS A 66 17.83 9.60 18.01
#